data_AF-A0A453GYF3-F1
#
_entry.id   AF-A0A453GYF3-F1
#
_cell.length_a   1.000
_cell.length_b   1.000
_cell.length_c   1.000
_cell.angle_alpha   90.00
_cell.angle_beta   90.00
_cell.angle_gamma   90.00
#
_symmetry.space_group_name_H-M   'P 1'
#
loop_
_entity.id
_entity.type
_entity.pdbx_description
1 polymer ?
#
loop_
_entity_poly.entity_id
_entity_poly.type
_entity_poly.pdbx_seq_one_letter_code
_entity_poly.pdbx_strand_id
1 'polypeptide(L)'
;QVWCMLLNDKVQFRMHWPQNADLQVNGMQVRVVPRPSTQLLGINGRDDGPVITTFCREGQNKIVLSSDDARPFCFGIRIAKRRTVDQVLNLVPKEADGESFEDSLARVCRCLRGGNTTDDADSDSDLEVVADFFPVSLRCPNSGSRIRTAGRFKPCAHMGSFDLQTFVELNQRSRK
;
A
#
# COMPACT_ATOMS: atom_id res chain seq x y z
N GLN A 1 11.46 -16.37 1.06
CA GLN A 1 10.08 -15.92 0.79
C GLN A 1 9.76 -16.24 -0.67
N VAL A 2 8.56 -16.71 -0.97
CA VAL A 2 8.08 -16.84 -2.35
C VAL A 2 7.14 -15.70 -2.70
N TRP A 3 7.06 -15.37 -3.98
CA TRP A 3 6.19 -14.31 -4.49
C TRP A 3 5.65 -14.68 -5.87
N CYS A 4 4.54 -14.06 -6.23
CA CYS A 4 3.94 -14.19 -7.54
C CYS A 4 3.50 -12.80 -8.03
N MET A 5 3.67 -12.53 -9.32
CA MET A 5 3.25 -11.28 -9.97
C MET A 5 2.51 -11.58 -11.26
N LEU A 6 1.43 -10.84 -11.53
CA LEU A 6 0.77 -10.84 -12.83
C LEU A 6 1.59 -9.98 -13.80
N LEU A 7 2.02 -10.54 -14.93
CA LEU A 7 2.95 -9.86 -15.85
C LEU A 7 2.33 -8.63 -16.55
N ASN A 8 1.02 -8.64 -16.76
CA ASN A 8 0.28 -7.55 -17.41
C ASN A 8 -0.61 -6.77 -16.41
N ASP A 9 -0.15 -6.63 -15.16
CA ASP A 9 -0.92 -5.92 -14.14
C ASP A 9 -0.91 -4.41 -14.39
N LYS A 10 -2.08 -3.77 -14.24
CA LYS A 10 -2.21 -2.31 -14.28
C LYS A 10 -1.51 -1.64 -13.11
N VAL A 11 -1.36 -2.37 -12.00
CA VAL A 11 -0.64 -1.89 -10.82
C VAL A 11 0.75 -2.50 -10.83
N GLN A 12 1.75 -1.66 -11.05
CA GLN A 12 3.14 -2.13 -11.16
C GLN A 12 3.64 -2.72 -9.83
N PHE A 13 4.50 -3.73 -9.94
CA PHE A 13 5.28 -4.32 -8.85
C PHE A 13 4.49 -4.85 -7.64
N ARG A 14 3.18 -5.11 -7.78
CA ARG A 14 2.42 -5.74 -6.70
C ARG A 14 2.51 -7.25 -6.75
N MET A 15 2.52 -7.85 -5.56
CA MET A 15 2.29 -9.28 -5.43
C MET A 15 0.83 -9.61 -5.75
N HIS A 16 0.65 -10.64 -6.57
CA HIS A 16 -0.62 -11.06 -7.13
C HIS A 16 -0.55 -12.58 -7.40
N TRP A 17 -1.26 -13.36 -6.59
CA TRP A 17 -1.40 -14.80 -6.78
C TRP A 17 -2.48 -15.12 -7.83
N PRO A 18 -2.27 -16.17 -8.64
CA PRO A 18 -3.28 -16.66 -9.56
C PRO A 18 -4.50 -17.19 -8.80
N GLN A 19 -5.61 -17.31 -9.51
CA GLN A 19 -6.81 -17.95 -8.98
C GLN A 19 -6.57 -19.43 -8.65
N ASN A 20 -7.21 -19.89 -7.58
CA ASN A 20 -7.10 -21.27 -7.09
C ASN A 20 -5.65 -21.74 -6.91
N ALA A 21 -4.75 -20.84 -6.49
CA ALA A 21 -3.34 -21.16 -6.28
C ALA A 21 -3.16 -22.23 -5.18
N ASP A 22 -2.52 -23.35 -5.53
CA ASP A 22 -2.02 -24.37 -4.61
C ASP A 22 -0.49 -24.36 -4.63
N LEU A 23 0.11 -24.07 -3.48
CA LEU A 23 1.55 -24.02 -3.31
C LEU A 23 2.00 -25.15 -2.37
N GLN A 24 2.97 -25.93 -2.84
CA GLN A 24 3.59 -26.99 -2.04
C GLN A 24 5.10 -26.80 -2.00
N VAL A 25 5.69 -27.01 -0.81
CA VAL A 25 7.13 -27.02 -0.60
C VAL A 25 7.49 -28.34 0.05
N ASN A 26 8.31 -29.15 -0.63
CA ASN A 26 8.68 -30.50 -0.22
C ASN A 26 7.46 -31.41 0.08
N GLY A 27 6.39 -31.25 -0.69
CA GLY A 27 5.12 -31.99 -0.51
C GLY A 27 4.23 -31.46 0.61
N MET A 28 4.67 -30.46 1.38
CA MET A 28 3.84 -29.80 2.39
C MET A 28 3.12 -28.60 1.79
N GLN A 29 1.81 -28.50 2.05
CA GLN A 29 1.01 -27.38 1.57
C GLN A 29 1.37 -26.09 2.32
N VAL A 30 1.63 -25.02 1.57
CA VAL A 30 1.91 -23.69 2.08
C VAL A 30 0.74 -22.79 1.73
N ARG A 31 0.13 -22.19 2.76
CA ARG A 31 -0.99 -21.28 2.58
C ARG A 31 -0.58 -20.04 1.78
N VAL A 32 -1.15 -19.90 0.59
CA VAL A 32 -1.19 -18.66 -0.19
C VAL A 32 -2.53 -17.96 0.01
N VAL A 33 -2.67 -16.72 -0.47
CA VAL A 33 -3.92 -15.98 -0.37
C VAL A 33 -5.00 -16.74 -1.17
N PRO A 34 -6.06 -17.27 -0.51
CA PRO A 34 -7.07 -18.03 -1.22
C PRO A 34 -7.87 -17.07 -2.09
N ARG A 35 -7.94 -17.36 -3.39
CA ARG A 35 -8.68 -16.56 -4.35
C ARG A 35 -9.55 -17.45 -5.23
N PRO A 36 -10.88 -17.35 -5.09
CA PRO A 36 -11.82 -18.04 -5.98
C PRO A 36 -11.67 -17.60 -7.44
N SER A 37 -12.06 -18.47 -8.38
CA SER A 37 -12.00 -18.23 -9.83
C SER A 37 -12.79 -17.01 -10.32
N THR A 38 -13.77 -16.53 -9.56
CA THR A 38 -14.55 -15.34 -9.93
C THR A 38 -13.96 -14.04 -9.40
N GLN A 39 -13.02 -14.11 -8.46
CA GLN A 39 -12.49 -12.93 -7.78
C GLN A 39 -11.19 -12.45 -8.43
N LEU A 40 -11.13 -11.14 -8.72
CA LEU A 40 -9.92 -10.47 -9.19
C LEU A 40 -9.36 -9.54 -8.09
N LEU A 41 -8.05 -9.28 -8.13
CA LEU A 41 -7.43 -8.30 -7.25
C LEU A 41 -7.77 -6.89 -7.72
N GLY A 42 -8.64 -6.20 -6.96
CA GLY A 42 -8.94 -4.79 -7.21
C GLY A 42 -7.68 -3.91 -7.14
N ILE A 43 -7.76 -2.67 -7.65
CA ILE A 43 -6.61 -1.75 -7.76
C ILE A 43 -5.86 -1.50 -6.44
N ASN A 44 -6.57 -1.54 -5.31
CA ASN A 44 -6.02 -1.34 -3.96
C ASN A 44 -5.63 -2.65 -3.26
N GLY A 45 -5.86 -3.79 -3.92
CA GLY A 45 -5.50 -5.11 -3.41
C GLY A 45 -4.00 -5.38 -3.59
N ARG A 46 -3.39 -5.95 -2.55
CA ARG A 46 -2.03 -6.46 -2.53
C ARG A 46 -2.10 -7.82 -1.84
N ASP A 47 -1.54 -8.85 -2.46
CA ASP A 47 -1.35 -10.12 -1.77
C ASP A 47 -0.03 -10.12 -1.03
N ASP A 48 0.15 -11.05 -0.08
CA ASP A 48 1.43 -11.28 0.58
C ASP A 48 2.12 -12.54 0.05
N GLY A 49 3.44 -12.61 0.22
CA GLY A 49 4.27 -13.75 -0.12
C GLY A 49 4.62 -14.58 1.12
N PRO A 50 4.25 -15.87 1.19
CA PRO A 50 4.56 -16.69 2.35
C PRO A 50 6.07 -16.89 2.54
N VAL A 51 6.47 -16.92 3.81
CA VAL A 51 7.83 -17.29 4.21
C VAL A 51 7.90 -18.81 4.26
N ILE A 52 8.69 -19.40 3.38
CA ILE A 52 8.81 -20.86 3.24
C ILE A 52 9.99 -21.47 4.00
N THR A 53 10.75 -20.67 4.77
CA THR A 53 12.01 -21.10 5.42
C THR A 53 11.82 -22.35 6.28
N THR A 54 10.71 -22.47 7.01
CA THR A 54 10.41 -23.63 7.86
C THR A 54 10.04 -24.89 7.08
N PHE A 55 9.73 -24.76 5.79
CA PHE A 55 9.42 -25.88 4.89
C PHE A 55 10.65 -26.33 4.10
N CYS A 56 11.74 -25.56 4.16
CA CYS A 56 12.99 -25.87 3.48
C CYS A 56 13.87 -26.82 4.32
N ARG A 57 14.68 -27.61 3.63
CA ARG A 57 15.70 -28.50 4.20
C ARG A 57 17.05 -28.28 3.53
N GLU A 58 18.12 -28.79 4.12
CA GLU A 58 19.43 -28.82 3.48
C GLU A 58 19.39 -29.65 2.19
N GLY A 59 20.14 -29.20 1.17
CA GLY A 59 20.16 -29.82 -0.15
C GLY A 59 18.98 -29.41 -1.04
N GLN A 60 18.47 -30.35 -1.83
CA GLN A 60 17.46 -30.07 -2.84
C GLN A 60 16.05 -29.91 -2.23
N ASN A 61 15.42 -28.78 -2.58
CA ASN A 61 14.04 -28.46 -2.22
C ASN A 61 13.18 -28.47 -3.48
N LYS A 62 11.99 -29.06 -3.40
CA LYS A 62 11.01 -29.07 -4.50
C LYS A 62 9.88 -28.10 -4.16
N ILE A 63 9.58 -27.20 -5.08
CA ILE A 63 8.45 -26.27 -4.98
C ILE A 63 7.52 -26.53 -6.16
N VAL A 64 6.24 -26.69 -5.88
CA VAL A 64 5.20 -26.91 -6.88
C VAL A 64 4.14 -25.85 -6.69
N LEU A 65 3.84 -25.11 -7.76
CA LEU A 65 2.72 -24.19 -7.82
C LEU A 65 1.77 -24.71 -8.89
N SER A 66 0.51 -24.90 -8.51
CA SER A 66 -0.59 -25.21 -9.41
C SER A 66 -1.64 -24.11 -9.28
N SER A 67 -2.33 -23.80 -10.38
CA SER A 67 -3.39 -22.78 -10.39
C SER A 67 -4.34 -23.01 -11.55
N ASP A 68 -5.52 -22.40 -11.45
CA ASP A 68 -6.52 -22.39 -12.52
C ASP A 68 -6.77 -20.93 -12.92
N ASP A 69 -5.85 -20.39 -13.73
CA ASP A 69 -5.86 -19.01 -14.19
C ASP A 69 -5.16 -18.91 -15.54
N ALA A 70 -5.85 -18.36 -16.55
CA ALA A 70 -5.32 -18.25 -17.91
C ALA A 70 -4.33 -17.08 -18.09
N ARG A 71 -4.25 -16.16 -17.10
CA ARG A 71 -3.40 -14.97 -17.21
C ARG A 71 -1.93 -15.32 -16.99
N PRO A 72 -0.98 -14.55 -17.55
CA PRO A 72 0.44 -14.85 -17.42
C PRO A 72 1.01 -14.37 -16.08
N PHE A 73 1.49 -15.30 -15.26
CA PHE A 73 2.14 -14.99 -13.98
C PHE A 73 3.63 -15.29 -13.99
N CYS A 74 4.37 -14.52 -13.19
CA CYS A 74 5.76 -14.79 -12.83
C CYS A 74 5.80 -15.25 -11.38
N PHE A 75 6.39 -16.42 -11.14
CA PHE A 75 6.67 -16.93 -9.80
C PHE A 75 8.15 -16.80 -9.49
N GLY A 76 8.48 -16.41 -8.27
CA GLY A 76 9.86 -16.27 -7.84
C GLY A 76 10.09 -16.56 -6.38
N ILE A 77 11.37 -16.76 -6.06
CA ILE A 77 11.85 -17.04 -4.71
C ILE A 77 12.92 -16.00 -4.41
N ARG A 78 12.89 -15.44 -3.19
CA ARG A 78 13.91 -14.50 -2.72
C ARG A 78 14.30 -14.76 -1.28
N ILE A 79 15.57 -14.47 -0.98
CA ILE A 79 16.06 -14.31 0.38
C ILE A 79 15.76 -12.86 0.78
N ALA A 80 15.09 -12.67 1.92
CA ALA A 80 14.69 -11.35 2.39
C ALA A 80 14.96 -11.22 3.89
N LYS A 81 15.38 -10.03 4.31
CA LYS A 81 15.53 -9.66 5.71
C LYS A 81 14.33 -8.84 6.15
N ARG A 82 13.56 -9.36 7.11
CA ARG A 82 12.43 -8.63 7.69
C ARG A 82 12.94 -7.43 8.49
N ARG A 83 12.42 -6.24 8.20
CA ARG A 83 12.68 -5.03 8.98
C ARG A 83 11.68 -4.89 10.13
N THR A 84 12.12 -4.32 11.24
CA THR A 84 11.23 -3.93 12.35
C THR A 84 10.48 -2.64 11.99
N VAL A 85 9.45 -2.31 12.76
CA VAL A 85 8.73 -1.02 12.62
C VAL A 85 9.71 0.15 12.75
N ASP A 86 10.57 0.13 13.76
CA ASP A 86 11.57 1.19 13.98
C ASP A 86 12.55 1.32 12.81
N GLN A 87 13.00 0.19 12.25
CA GLN A 87 13.87 0.22 11.08
C GLN A 87 13.18 0.81 9.86
N VAL A 88 11.87 0.62 9.71
CA VAL A 88 11.09 1.25 8.62
C VAL A 88 10.90 2.75 8.90
N LEU A 89 10.57 3.12 10.14
CA LEU A 89 10.43 4.53 10.54
C LEU A 89 11.72 5.32 10.31
N ASN A 90 12.88 4.72 10.57
CA ASN A 90 14.19 5.34 10.32
C ASN A 90 14.52 5.55 8.83
N LEU A 91 13.77 4.95 7.91
CA LEU A 91 13.92 5.17 6.46
C LEU A 91 13.01 6.29 5.95
N VAL A 92 12.03 6.70 6.74
CA VAL A 92 11.15 7.82 6.39
C VAL A 92 11.96 9.12 6.54
N PRO A 93 11.90 10.04 5.57
CA PRO A 93 12.56 11.34 5.68
C PRO A 93 12.19 12.03 7.00
N LYS A 94 13.17 12.68 7.62
CA LYS A 94 12.92 13.44 8.85
C LYS A 94 12.12 14.69 8.53
N GLU A 95 11.58 15.32 9.56
CA GLU A 95 10.79 16.56 9.43
C GLU A 95 11.53 17.66 8.65
N ALA A 96 12.85 17.78 8.87
CA ALA A 96 13.70 18.74 8.16
C ALA A 96 13.80 18.50 6.64
N ASP A 97 13.60 17.25 6.19
CA ASP A 97 13.58 16.84 4.78
C ASP A 97 12.13 16.74 4.25
N GLY A 98 11.16 17.16 5.07
CA GLY A 98 9.73 17.10 4.80
C GLY A 98 9.23 18.23 3.88
N GLU A 99 7.91 18.38 3.83
CA GLU A 99 7.30 19.52 3.13
C GLU A 99 7.62 20.83 3.88
N SER A 100 8.06 21.84 3.14
CA SER A 100 8.32 23.17 3.69
C SER A 100 7.02 23.85 4.16
N PHE A 101 7.14 24.87 5.01
CA PHE A 101 5.98 25.64 5.42
C PHE A 101 5.31 26.32 4.22
N GLU A 102 6.11 26.87 3.31
CA GLU A 102 5.68 27.56 2.10
C GLU A 102 4.91 26.62 1.16
N ASP A 103 5.41 25.39 0.95
CA ASP A 103 4.75 24.39 0.12
C ASP A 103 3.43 23.92 0.77
N SER A 104 3.44 23.69 2.09
CA SER A 104 2.25 23.32 2.85
C SER A 104 1.18 24.42 2.78
N LEU A 105 1.58 25.67 2.95
CA LEU A 105 0.68 26.83 2.85
C LEU A 105 0.11 26.94 1.43
N ALA A 106 0.95 26.86 0.40
CA ALA A 106 0.52 26.92 -0.99
C ALA A 106 -0.49 25.81 -1.32
N ARG A 107 -0.26 24.59 -0.82
CA ARG A 107 -1.18 23.46 -0.96
C ARG A 107 -2.50 23.71 -0.25
N VAL A 108 -2.48 24.17 1.01
CA VAL A 108 -3.70 24.50 1.77
C VAL A 108 -4.48 25.59 1.04
N CYS A 109 -3.85 26.69 0.64
CA CYS A 109 -4.49 27.75 -0.13
C CYS A 109 -5.13 27.22 -1.43
N ARG A 110 -4.48 26.29 -2.12
CA ARG A 110 -5.05 25.64 -3.31
C ARG A 110 -6.30 24.83 -3.00
N CYS A 111 -6.29 24.05 -1.91
CA CYS A 111 -7.47 23.31 -1.47
C CYS A 111 -8.65 24.24 -1.14
N LEU A 112 -8.38 25.38 -0.51
CA LEU A 112 -9.42 26.34 -0.13
C LEU A 112 -10.00 27.11 -1.33
N ARG A 113 -9.19 27.34 -2.37
CA ARG A 113 -9.59 28.06 -3.60
C ARG A 113 -10.25 27.16 -4.65
N GLY A 114 -10.62 25.91 -4.31
CA GLY A 114 -11.26 24.98 -5.25
C GLY A 114 -10.31 24.35 -6.29
N GLY A 115 -8.99 24.50 -6.13
CA GLY A 115 -8.00 24.02 -7.10
C GLY A 115 -7.70 22.53 -6.99
N ASN A 116 -8.67 21.66 -7.31
CA ASN A 116 -8.34 20.30 -7.74
C ASN A 116 -7.93 20.36 -9.20
N THR A 117 -6.64 20.14 -9.49
CA THR A 117 -6.14 19.92 -10.85
C THR A 117 -6.61 18.54 -11.34
N THR A 118 -7.85 18.47 -11.78
CA THR A 118 -8.33 17.52 -12.77
C THR A 118 -9.15 18.36 -13.74
N ASP A 119 -8.53 18.71 -14.86
CA ASP A 119 -9.18 19.37 -15.99
C ASP A 119 -10.28 18.45 -16.54
N ASP A 120 -11.47 18.53 -15.95
CA ASP A 120 -12.72 18.24 -16.66
C ASP A 120 -13.43 19.59 -16.81
N ALA A 121 -13.14 20.23 -17.94
CA ALA A 121 -13.78 21.45 -18.38
C ALA A 121 -15.24 21.15 -18.74
N ASP A 122 -16.15 21.24 -17.76
CA ASP A 122 -17.58 21.51 -17.96
C ASP A 122 -18.34 21.51 -16.61
N SER A 123 -18.09 22.50 -15.75
CA SER A 123 -19.00 22.73 -14.62
C SER A 123 -19.17 24.22 -14.31
N ASP A 124 -20.14 24.82 -14.99
CA ASP A 124 -20.83 26.06 -14.61
C ASP A 124 -21.54 25.86 -13.25
N SER A 125 -20.78 25.86 -12.17
CA SER A 125 -21.34 25.91 -10.82
C SER A 125 -20.70 27.04 -10.04
N ASP A 126 -21.35 28.20 -10.13
CA ASP A 126 -21.21 29.36 -9.25
C ASP A 126 -21.61 28.99 -7.81
N LEU A 127 -20.82 28.14 -7.15
CA LEU A 127 -20.92 27.89 -5.73
C LEU A 127 -19.66 28.45 -5.04
N GLU A 128 -19.57 29.78 -4.98
CA GLU A 128 -18.67 30.47 -4.05
C GLU A 128 -19.16 30.21 -2.61
N VAL A 129 -18.87 29.03 -2.07
CA VAL A 129 -18.95 28.80 -0.64
C VAL A 129 -17.73 29.49 -0.01
N VAL A 130 -17.89 30.78 0.29
CA VAL A 130 -16.92 31.52 1.10
C VAL A 130 -17.04 31.03 2.53
N ALA A 131 -16.33 29.95 2.85
CA ALA A 131 -16.18 29.52 4.24
C ALA A 131 -15.11 30.39 4.91
N ASP A 132 -15.50 31.14 5.94
CA ASP A 132 -14.59 31.99 6.72
C ASP A 132 -13.51 31.17 7.46
N PHE A 133 -13.79 29.90 7.73
CA PHE A 133 -12.87 28.99 8.40
C PHE A 133 -13.05 27.54 7.92
N PHE A 134 -11.96 26.78 7.95
CA PHE A 134 -11.94 25.36 7.61
C PHE A 134 -11.43 24.56 8.81
N PRO A 135 -12.27 23.74 9.46
CA PRO A 135 -11.82 22.94 10.59
C PRO A 135 -10.88 21.83 10.12
N VAL A 136 -9.69 21.76 10.72
CA VAL A 136 -8.74 20.67 10.50
C VAL A 136 -8.66 19.80 11.74
N SER A 137 -8.88 18.50 11.57
CA SER A 137 -8.76 17.54 12.67
C SER A 137 -7.30 17.22 12.95
N LEU A 138 -6.89 17.36 14.21
CA LEU A 138 -5.59 16.87 14.69
C LEU A 138 -5.64 15.39 15.11
N ARG A 139 -6.77 14.70 14.85
CA ARG A 139 -6.92 13.27 15.09
C ARG A 139 -6.53 12.49 13.84
N CYS A 140 -5.80 11.41 14.02
CA CYS A 140 -5.43 10.51 12.96
C CYS A 140 -6.68 9.79 12.43
N PRO A 141 -6.93 9.78 11.11
CA PRO A 141 -8.07 9.05 10.54
C PRO A 141 -7.98 7.54 10.76
N ASN A 142 -6.78 6.99 10.97
CA ASN A 142 -6.56 5.56 11.12
C ASN A 142 -6.74 5.05 12.56
N SER A 143 -6.47 5.88 13.58
CA SER A 143 -6.55 5.48 15.00
C SER A 143 -7.57 6.27 15.83
N GLY A 144 -8.12 7.37 15.30
CA GLY A 144 -8.97 8.31 16.04
C GLY A 144 -8.27 9.09 17.16
N SER A 145 -7.00 8.78 17.43
CA SER A 145 -6.16 9.41 18.45
C SER A 145 -5.47 10.66 17.93
N ARG A 146 -4.97 11.51 18.83
CA ARG A 146 -4.19 12.70 18.45
C ARG A 146 -2.93 12.28 17.67
N ILE A 147 -2.69 12.92 16.53
CA ILE A 147 -1.47 12.72 15.72
C ILE A 147 -0.25 13.14 16.55
N ARG A 148 0.77 12.28 16.62
CA ARG A 148 2.05 12.58 17.24
C ARG A 148 3.07 13.01 16.20
N THR A 149 3.16 12.26 15.12
CA THR A 149 4.04 12.56 13.98
C THR A 149 3.19 12.58 12.72
N ALA A 150 2.97 13.78 12.17
CA ALA A 150 2.17 13.95 10.97
C ALA A 150 2.90 13.39 9.75
N GLY A 151 2.26 12.44 9.06
CA GLY A 151 2.70 11.88 7.79
C GLY A 151 1.70 12.20 6.68
N ARG A 152 2.24 12.45 5.49
CA ARG A 152 1.50 12.59 4.23
C ARG A 152 2.39 12.13 3.08
N PHE A 153 1.81 11.49 2.07
CA PHE A 153 2.56 11.18 0.85
C PHE A 153 2.73 12.46 0.02
N LYS A 154 3.91 12.64 -0.57
CA LYS A 154 4.23 13.80 -1.42
C LYS A 154 3.14 14.13 -2.46
N PRO A 155 2.52 13.16 -3.17
CA PRO A 155 1.48 13.45 -4.18
C PRO A 155 0.10 13.82 -3.61
N CYS A 156 -0.17 13.65 -2.31
CA CYS A 156 -1.49 13.91 -1.74
C CYS A 156 -1.83 15.41 -1.76
N ALA A 157 -2.81 15.82 -2.55
CA ALA A 157 -3.22 17.22 -2.61
C ALA A 157 -3.98 17.71 -1.36
N HIS A 158 -4.64 16.80 -0.64
CA HIS A 158 -5.51 17.13 0.50
C HIS A 158 -4.76 17.75 1.70
N MET A 159 -5.50 18.48 2.54
CA MET A 159 -5.00 19.09 3.78
C MET A 159 -4.72 18.07 4.90
N GLY A 160 -5.43 16.93 4.89
CA GLY A 160 -5.36 15.93 5.94
C GLY A 160 -4.00 15.23 6.03
N SER A 161 -3.67 14.79 7.24
CA SER A 161 -2.49 13.98 7.55
C SER A 161 -2.87 12.77 8.39
N PHE A 162 -1.97 11.80 8.51
CA PHE A 162 -2.12 10.64 9.38
C PHE A 162 -0.97 10.56 10.39
N ASP A 163 -1.13 9.77 11.44
CA ASP A 163 -0.04 9.47 12.35
C ASP A 163 0.88 8.43 11.72
N LEU A 164 2.16 8.79 11.56
CA LEU A 164 3.16 7.99 10.84
C LEU A 164 3.36 6.61 11.48
N GLN A 165 3.49 6.56 12.81
CA GLN A 165 3.68 5.31 13.53
C GLN A 165 2.47 4.38 13.35
N THR A 166 1.26 4.91 13.58
CA THR A 166 0.01 4.19 13.35
C THR A 166 -0.05 3.62 11.93
N PHE A 167 0.33 4.42 10.93
CA PHE A 167 0.33 4.00 9.53
C PHE A 167 1.28 2.82 9.28
N VAL A 168 2.53 2.88 9.76
CA VAL A 168 3.51 1.81 9.56
C VAL A 168 3.08 0.52 10.28
N GLU A 169 2.57 0.62 11.50
CA GLU A 169 2.06 -0.54 12.25
C GLU A 169 0.86 -1.20 11.56
N LEU A 170 -0.05 -0.41 11.01
CA LEU A 170 -1.19 -0.93 10.26
C LEU A 170 -0.75 -1.68 9.00
N ASN A 171 0.22 -1.16 8.25
CA ASN A 171 0.76 -1.85 7.07
C ASN A 171 1.52 -3.13 7.46
N GLN A 172 2.21 -3.15 8.61
CA GLN A 172 2.83 -4.37 9.13
C GLN A 172 1.81 -5.48 9.41
N ARG A 173 0.64 -5.13 9.98
CA ARG A 173 -0.43 -6.08 10.32
C ARG A 173 -1.22 -6.52 9.09
N SER A 174 -1.58 -5.57 8.24
CA SER A 174 -2.37 -5.80 7.04
C SER A 174 -1.57 -6.43 5.89
N ARG A 175 -0.22 -6.44 6.00
CA ARG A 175 0.71 -6.97 4.99
C ARG A 175 0.50 -6.31 3.61
N LYS A 176 0.13 -5.03 3.61
CA LYS A 176 -0.05 -4.19 2.43
C LYS A 176 1.10 -3.22 2.25
#